data_AF-A0A3B9D0D3-F1
#
_entry.id   AF-A0A3B9D0D3-F1
#
_cell.length_a   1.000
_cell.length_b   1.000
_cell.length_c   1.000
_cell.angle_alpha   90.00
_cell.angle_beta   90.00
_cell.angle_gamma   90.00
#
_symmetry.space_group_name_H-M   'P 1'
#
loop_
_entity.id
_entity.type
_entity.pdbx_description
1 polymer ?
#
loop_
_entity_poly.entity_id
_entity_poly.type
_entity_poly.pdbx_seq_one_letter_code
_entity_poly.pdbx_strand_id
1 'polypeptide(L)'
;MAEDLEFLKLVATRRELLRNGAAGVGSLALHSMLAPDAFAEQVKQDGLHFAPRAKRIIFLFMNGAPSQQDLFDYKPVVDKFHGKELFKT
;
A
#
# COMPACT_ATOMS: atom_id res chain seq x y z
N MET A 1 -3.18 20.27 40.80
CA MET A 1 -3.13 18.79 40.87
C MET A 1 -4.43 18.12 40.41
N ALA A 2 -5.59 18.43 40.99
CA ALA A 2 -6.86 17.84 40.53
C ALA A 2 -7.31 18.39 39.16
N GLU A 3 -7.12 19.69 38.91
CA GLU A 3 -7.44 20.34 37.62
C GLU A 3 -6.54 19.83 36.49
N ASP A 4 -5.24 19.64 36.75
CA ASP A 4 -4.28 19.09 35.78
C ASP A 4 -4.66 17.67 35.36
N LEU A 5 -5.19 16.88 36.29
CA LEU A 5 -5.62 15.51 36.03
C LEU A 5 -6.87 15.47 35.14
N GLU A 6 -7.80 16.40 35.34
CA GLU A 6 -8.98 16.52 34.48
C GLU A 6 -8.62 17.02 33.07
N PHE A 7 -7.68 17.96 32.97
CA PHE A 7 -7.12 18.39 31.70
C PHE A 7 -6.45 17.22 30.95
N LEU A 8 -5.64 16.41 31.64
CA LEU A 8 -5.00 15.23 31.07
C LEU A 8 -6.02 14.18 30.62
N LYS A 9 -7.12 13.98 31.35
CA LYS A 9 -8.22 13.08 30.93
C LYS A 9 -8.91 13.57 29.65
N LEU A 10 -9.10 14.88 29.50
CA LEU A 10 -9.71 15.49 28.31
C LEU A 10 -8.83 15.31 27.07
N VAL A 11 -7.52 15.58 27.22
CA VAL A 11 -6.51 15.40 26.16
C VAL A 11 -6.29 13.92 25.82
N ALA A 12 -6.43 13.03 26.80
CA ALA A 12 -6.30 11.57 26.61
C ALA A 12 -7.45 10.95 25.81
N THR A 13 -8.53 11.68 25.51
CA THR A 13 -9.59 11.15 24.66
C THR A 13 -9.12 11.05 23.21
N ARG A 14 -9.39 9.91 22.55
CA ARG A 14 -9.01 9.69 21.13
C ARG A 14 -9.55 10.78 20.20
N ARG A 15 -10.72 11.34 20.54
CA ARG A 15 -11.36 12.40 19.76
C ARG A 15 -10.61 13.72 19.86
N GLU A 16 -10.22 14.14 21.06
CA GLU A 16 -9.44 15.38 21.23
C GLU A 16 -8.02 15.23 20.70
N LEU A 17 -7.41 14.05 20.82
CA LEU A 17 -6.13 13.75 20.17
C LEU A 17 -6.21 13.94 18.65
N LEU A 18 -7.26 13.43 18.00
CA LEU A 18 -7.43 13.61 16.55
C LEU A 18 -7.81 15.04 16.18
N ARG A 19 -8.66 15.73 16.96
CA ARG A 19 -9.03 17.13 16.71
C ARG A 19 -7.84 18.08 16.83
N ASN A 20 -7.01 17.91 17.85
CA ASN A 20 -5.89 18.81 18.13
C ASN A 20 -4.60 18.35 17.42
N GLY A 21 -4.44 17.07 17.11
CA GLY A 21 -3.26 16.49 16.45
C GLY A 21 -3.33 16.43 14.92
N ALA A 22 -4.50 16.65 14.30
CA ALA A 22 -4.66 16.60 12.84
C ALA A 22 -3.72 17.57 12.10
N ALA A 23 -3.48 18.77 12.67
CA ALA A 23 -2.56 19.75 12.10
C ALA A 23 -1.11 19.25 12.06
N GLY A 24 -0.69 18.45 13.05
CA GLY A 24 0.65 17.85 13.11
C GLY A 24 0.85 16.72 12.08
N VAL A 25 -0.18 15.89 11.86
CA VAL A 25 -0.12 14.86 10.81
C VAL A 25 -0.10 15.51 9.43
N GLY A 26 -0.89 16.58 9.24
CA GLY A 26 -0.91 17.35 7.99
C GLY A 26 0.44 18.02 7.69
N SER A 27 1.12 18.57 8.69
CA SER A 27 2.45 19.17 8.50
C SER A 27 3.52 18.13 8.15
N LEU A 28 3.45 16.92 8.72
CA LEU A 28 4.31 15.79 8.32
C LEU A 28 4.05 15.35 6.88
N ALA A 29 2.78 15.27 6.45
CA ALA A 29 2.42 14.94 5.07
C ALA A 29 2.89 16.03 4.09
N LEU A 30 2.69 17.30 4.44
CA LEU A 30 3.16 18.44 3.65
C LEU A 30 4.69 18.48 3.55
N HIS A 31 5.37 18.17 4.65
CA HIS A 31 6.82 18.00 4.66
C HIS A 31 7.25 16.87 3.71
N SER A 32 6.57 15.71 3.74
CA SER A 32 6.87 14.62 2.79
C SER A 32 6.68 15.01 1.32
N MET A 33 5.78 15.96 1.01
CA MET A 33 5.56 16.46 -0.35
C MET A 33 6.56 17.54 -0.78
N LEU A 34 6.99 18.40 0.14
CA LEU A 34 7.90 19.53 -0.15
C LEU A 34 9.39 19.19 0.07
N ALA A 35 9.69 18.17 0.89
CA ALA A 35 11.05 17.75 1.23
C ALA A 35 11.62 16.52 0.48
N PRO A 36 11.13 16.05 -0.69
CA PRO A 36 11.81 14.99 -1.45
C PRO A 36 13.29 15.31 -1.73
N ASP A 37 13.60 16.59 -1.97
CA ASP A 37 14.94 17.07 -2.31
C ASP A 37 15.63 17.84 -1.18
N ALA A 38 14.93 18.08 -0.05
CA ALA A 38 15.49 18.85 1.08
C ALA A 38 16.50 18.04 1.89
N PHE A 39 16.39 16.72 1.88
CA PHE A 39 17.42 15.80 2.33
C PHE A 39 18.20 15.32 1.11
N ALA A 40 19.09 16.18 0.61
CA ALA A 40 20.12 15.80 -0.36
C ALA A 40 21.20 14.94 0.32
N GLU A 41 20.78 13.83 0.94
CA GLU A 41 21.59 12.64 0.99
C GLU A 41 20.77 11.62 0.21
N GLN A 42 21.18 11.40 -1.03
CA GLN A 42 20.77 10.21 -1.76
C GLN A 42 21.04 9.07 -0.79
N VAL A 43 19.99 8.50 -0.20
CA VAL A 43 20.10 7.22 0.49
C VAL A 43 20.69 6.35 -0.58
N LYS A 44 22.01 6.09 -0.48
CA LYS A 44 22.64 5.08 -1.27
C LYS A 44 21.75 3.89 -1.01
N GLN A 45 21.03 3.47 -2.05
CA GLN A 45 20.62 2.09 -2.11
C GLN A 45 21.93 1.33 -2.27
N ASP A 46 22.70 1.25 -1.18
CA ASP A 46 23.56 0.13 -0.93
C ASP A 46 22.61 -1.02 -1.15
N GLY A 47 22.82 -1.71 -2.27
CA GLY A 47 21.95 -2.79 -2.69
C GLY A 47 21.76 -3.78 -1.55
N LEU A 48 20.86 -4.74 -1.74
CA LEU A 48 20.60 -5.83 -0.80
C LEU A 48 21.83 -6.13 0.08
N HIS A 49 21.68 -6.04 1.41
CA HIS A 49 22.78 -6.24 2.39
C HIS A 49 23.63 -7.48 2.10
N PHE A 50 23.05 -8.46 1.39
CA PHE A 50 23.74 -9.61 0.82
C PHE A 50 23.58 -9.64 -0.69
N ALA A 51 24.64 -10.05 -1.38
CA ALA A 51 24.59 -10.32 -2.81
C ALA A 51 23.48 -11.35 -3.12
N PRO A 52 22.64 -11.11 -4.14
CA PRO A 52 21.58 -12.02 -4.52
C PRO A 52 22.17 -13.40 -4.87
N ARG A 53 21.73 -14.43 -4.15
CA ARG A 53 22.24 -15.81 -4.31
C ARG A 53 21.56 -16.57 -5.45
N ALA A 54 20.39 -16.10 -5.90
CA ALA A 54 19.61 -16.76 -6.94
C ALA A 54 20.26 -16.49 -8.32
N LYS A 55 20.77 -17.56 -8.94
CA LYS A 55 21.39 -17.49 -10.28
C LYS A 55 20.38 -17.65 -11.43
N ARG A 56 19.23 -18.27 -11.17
CA ARG A 56 18.18 -18.57 -12.16
C ARG A 56 16.82 -18.48 -11.49
N ILE A 57 15.86 -17.90 -12.21
CA ILE A 57 14.45 -17.80 -11.79
C ILE A 57 13.65 -18.61 -12.80
N ILE A 58 12.90 -19.60 -12.33
CA ILE A 58 11.94 -20.34 -13.15
C ILE A 58 10.57 -19.79 -12.80
N PHE A 59 9.99 -19.01 -13.71
CA PHE A 59 8.64 -18.46 -13.57
C PHE A 59 7.65 -19.37 -14.29
N LEU A 60 6.78 -20.03 -13.53
CA LEU A 60 5.77 -20.94 -14.06
C LEU A 60 4.43 -20.22 -14.15
N PHE A 61 3.92 -20.03 -15.37
CA PHE A 61 2.55 -19.58 -15.59
C PHE A 61 1.64 -20.81 -15.72
N MET A 62 0.98 -21.17 -14.63
CA MET A 62 0.03 -22.28 -14.64
C MET A 62 -1.28 -21.81 -15.26
N ASN A 63 -1.51 -22.22 -16.51
CA ASN A 63 -2.81 -22.04 -17.15
C ASN A 63 -3.82 -22.96 -16.45
N GLY A 64 -4.89 -22.38 -15.89
CA GLY A 64 -5.99 -23.14 -15.29
C GLY A 64 -6.48 -22.61 -13.95
N ALA A 65 -5.77 -21.70 -13.29
CA ALA A 65 -6.31 -20.99 -12.14
C ALA A 65 -6.99 -19.68 -12.59
N PRO A 66 -8.23 -19.38 -12.15
CA PRO A 66 -8.80 -18.04 -12.34
C PRO A 66 -7.85 -17.01 -11.70
N SER A 67 -7.70 -15.85 -12.34
CA SER A 67 -6.93 -14.78 -11.72
C SER A 67 -7.56 -14.41 -10.38
N GLN A 68 -6.76 -13.93 -9.41
CA GLN A 68 -7.30 -13.47 -8.12
C GLN A 68 -8.40 -12.41 -8.31
N GLN A 69 -8.34 -11.66 -9.42
CA GLN A 69 -9.31 -10.63 -9.79
C GLN A 69 -10.60 -11.20 -10.40
N ASP A 70 -10.61 -12.45 -10.87
CA ASP A 70 -11.74 -13.10 -11.52
C ASP A 70 -12.56 -14.02 -10.60
N LEU A 71 -12.16 -14.15 -9.33
CA LEU A 71 -12.74 -15.15 -8.43
C LEU A 71 -14.18 -14.84 -7.99
N PHE A 72 -14.52 -13.56 -7.85
CA PHE A 72 -15.81 -13.12 -7.30
C PHE A 72 -16.57 -12.14 -8.19
N ASP A 73 -16.07 -11.88 -9.39
CA ASP A 73 -16.71 -10.96 -10.33
C ASP A 73 -17.50 -11.74 -11.37
N TYR A 74 -18.82 -11.56 -11.37
CA TYR A 74 -19.70 -12.22 -12.32
C TYR A 74 -19.52 -11.62 -13.71
N LYS A 75 -18.95 -12.41 -14.63
CA LYS A 75 -18.69 -12.00 -16.02
C LYS A 75 -19.66 -12.71 -16.98
N PRO A 76 -20.87 -12.17 -17.23
CA PRO A 76 -21.88 -12.82 -18.08
C PRO A 76 -21.42 -13.00 -19.53
N VAL A 77 -20.46 -12.19 -19.96
CA VAL A 77 -19.87 -12.27 -21.31
C VAL A 77 -19.05 -13.56 -21.47
N VAL A 78 -18.45 -14.09 -20.40
CA VAL A 78 -17.65 -15.32 -20.44
C VAL A 78 -18.54 -16.52 -20.82
N ASP A 79 -19.73 -16.62 -20.24
CA ASP A 79 -20.70 -17.67 -20.59
C ASP A 79 -21.10 -17.62 -22.07
N LYS A 80 -21.25 -16.40 -22.63
CA LYS A 80 -21.66 -16.20 -24.03
C LYS A 80 -20.59 -16.64 -25.06
N PHE A 81 -19.31 -16.59 -24.67
CA PHE A 81 -18.19 -16.90 -25.55
C PHE A 81 -17.45 -18.19 -25.15
N HIS A 82 -17.95 -18.90 -24.14
CA HIS A 82 -17.41 -20.19 -23.72
C HIS A 82 -17.40 -21.19 -24.89
N GLY A 83 -16.25 -21.82 -25.13
CA GLY A 83 -16.07 -22.84 -26.18
C GLY A 83 -16.00 -22.31 -27.62
N LYS A 84 -15.97 -20.98 -27.84
CA LYS A 84 -15.79 -20.42 -29.19
C LYS A 84 -14.32 -20.33 -29.55
N GLU A 85 -13.97 -20.83 -30.73
CA GLU A 85 -12.64 -20.67 -31.31
C GLU A 85 -12.36 -19.19 -31.60
N LEU A 86 -11.22 -18.70 -31.10
CA LEU A 86 -10.80 -17.31 -31.27
C LEU A 86 -10.12 -17.07 -32.63
N PHE A 87 -9.63 -18.13 -33.28
CA PHE A 87 -8.94 -18.07 -34.56
C PHE A 87 -9.35 -19.28 -35.39
N LYS A 88 -9.93 -19.04 -36.58
CA LYS A 88 -10.08 -20.05 -37.61
C LYS A 88 -8.84 -20.03 -38.49
N THR A 89 -8.22 -21.19 -38.69
CA THR A 89 -7.24 -21.42 -39.77
C THR A 89 -7.99 -21.69 -41.08
#